data_AF-A0A6N0LHM9-F1
#
_entry.id   AF-A0A6N0LHM9-F1
#
_cell.length_a   1.000
_cell.length_b   1.000
_cell.length_c   1.000
_cell.angle_alpha   90.00
_cell.angle_beta   90.00
_cell.angle_gamma   90.00
#
_symmetry.space_group_name_H-M   'P 1'
#
loop_
_entity.id
_entity.type
_entity.pdbx_description
1 polymer ?
#
loop_
_entity_poly.entity_id
_entity_poly.type
_entity_poly.pdbx_seq_one_letter_code
_entity_poly.pdbx_strand_id
1 'polypeptide(L)'
;MVTRQTTALNLADRKQLHLRNQRIASLIHPIPKTEHGIDVELRQLHRQLEYYDNDYGLTLNPDFQRGHVWSREQQIAFIESWIRGAVGEQARTITFNCPDFAGHDKAADSDLDGMVCLDGLQRLTAVLDFIGGKFSVFANPDVEELKDGLDYQYFNYTAYSMTTKHLRFQIYYMQKKADLLDYYLAFNGGGTPHSQEELTRIRQMREELTSQAYLY
;
A
#
# COMPACT_ATOMS: atom_id res chain seq x y z
N MET A 1 21.01 19.57 -40.68
CA MET A 1 21.21 18.43 -39.76
C MET A 1 22.11 18.90 -38.62
N VAL A 2 21.56 19.11 -37.42
CA VAL A 2 22.36 19.47 -36.23
C VAL A 2 22.69 18.16 -35.51
N THR A 3 23.93 17.72 -35.63
CA THR A 3 24.46 16.53 -34.97
C THR A 3 24.59 16.85 -33.48
N ARG A 4 23.79 16.20 -32.62
CA ARG A 4 24.01 16.24 -31.16
C ARG A 4 25.34 15.55 -30.87
N GLN A 5 26.36 16.33 -30.50
CA GLN A 5 27.56 15.79 -29.89
C GLN A 5 27.24 15.39 -28.45
N THR A 6 27.24 14.09 -28.18
CA THR A 6 27.14 13.57 -26.81
C THR A 6 28.53 13.66 -26.19
N THR A 7 28.79 14.73 -25.43
CA THR A 7 30.07 14.88 -24.72
C THR A 7 30.11 13.90 -23.54
N ALA A 8 30.98 12.90 -23.62
CA ALA A 8 31.20 11.96 -22.52
C ALA A 8 31.83 12.70 -21.32
N LEU A 9 31.17 12.66 -20.15
CA LEU A 9 31.69 13.23 -18.91
C LEU A 9 33.04 12.59 -18.54
N ASN A 10 34.03 13.43 -18.23
CA ASN A 10 35.36 12.99 -17.79
C ASN A 10 35.29 12.37 -16.38
N LEU A 11 36.37 11.71 -15.94
CA LEU A 11 36.40 10.98 -14.65
C LEU A 11 36.20 11.89 -13.42
N ALA A 12 36.71 13.13 -13.46
CA ALA A 12 36.55 14.09 -12.37
C ALA A 12 35.09 14.58 -12.26
N ASP A 13 34.45 14.84 -13.40
CA ASP A 13 33.04 15.24 -13.45
C ASP A 13 32.13 14.10 -12.97
N ARG A 14 32.47 12.84 -13.28
CA ARG A 14 31.75 11.66 -12.77
C ARG A 14 31.85 11.56 -11.24
N LYS A 15 33.03 11.84 -10.65
CA LYS A 15 33.22 11.82 -9.20
C LYS A 15 32.41 12.93 -8.51
N GLN A 16 32.42 14.14 -9.07
CA GLN A 16 31.60 15.24 -8.55
C GLN A 16 30.10 14.96 -8.68
N LEU A 17 29.67 14.41 -9.81
CA LEU A 17 28.28 14.00 -10.03
C LEU A 17 27.85 12.92 -9.03
N HIS A 18 28.71 11.94 -8.76
CA HIS A 18 28.45 10.90 -7.78
C HIS A 18 28.27 11.47 -6.36
N LEU A 19 29.18 12.32 -5.90
CA LEU A 19 29.07 12.99 -4.60
C LEU A 19 27.82 13.86 -4.49
N ARG A 20 27.48 14.58 -5.56
CA ARG A 20 26.25 15.37 -5.63
C ARG A 20 25.02 14.47 -5.52
N ASN A 21 25.00 13.35 -6.23
CA ASN A 21 23.90 12.39 -6.17
C ASN A 21 23.77 11.75 -4.78
N GLN A 22 24.88 11.45 -4.09
CA GLN A 22 24.85 10.96 -2.71
C GLN A 22 24.24 12.00 -1.76
N ARG A 23 24.64 13.26 -1.88
CA ARG A 23 24.05 14.36 -1.08
C ARG A 23 22.57 14.57 -1.37
N ILE A 24 22.16 14.49 -2.63
CA ILE A 24 20.76 14.59 -3.02
C ILE A 24 19.97 13.41 -2.46
N ALA A 25 20.50 12.19 -2.58
CA ALA A 25 19.87 10.98 -2.04
C ALA A 25 19.72 11.05 -0.51
N SER A 26 20.71 11.57 0.21
CA SER A 26 20.63 11.76 1.66
C SER A 26 19.66 12.88 2.08
N LEU A 27 19.22 13.73 1.16
CA LEU A 27 18.16 14.71 1.43
C LEU A 27 16.79 14.12 1.10
N ILE A 28 16.66 13.49 -0.07
CA ILE A 28 15.41 12.96 -0.58
C ILE A 28 14.96 11.70 0.17
N HIS A 29 15.90 10.88 0.64
CA HIS A 29 15.65 9.53 1.16
C HIS A 29 14.73 8.74 0.21
N PRO A 30 15.19 8.49 -1.03
CA PRO A 30 14.33 7.92 -2.06
C PRO A 30 13.82 6.54 -1.63
N ILE A 31 12.50 6.39 -1.68
CA ILE A 31 11.84 5.10 -1.48
C ILE A 31 12.39 4.09 -2.51
N PRO A 32 12.73 2.85 -2.10
CA PRO A 32 13.12 1.79 -3.02
C PRO A 32 12.06 1.60 -4.12
N LYS A 33 12.47 1.13 -5.30
CA LYS A 33 11.46 0.76 -6.30
C LYS A 33 10.72 -0.49 -5.86
N THR A 34 9.45 -0.57 -6.23
CA THR A 34 8.64 -1.77 -5.99
C THR A 34 9.13 -2.85 -6.92
N GLU A 35 9.30 -4.06 -6.41
CA GLU A 35 9.91 -5.12 -7.20
C GLU A 35 8.87 -6.12 -7.72
N HIS A 36 7.68 -6.18 -7.11
CA HIS A 36 6.59 -7.03 -7.57
C HIS A 36 5.22 -6.37 -7.46
N GLY A 37 4.34 -6.67 -8.42
CA GLY A 37 2.95 -6.31 -8.31
C GLY A 37 2.04 -7.10 -9.25
N ILE A 38 0.89 -7.49 -8.73
CA ILE A 38 -0.11 -8.32 -9.40
C ILE A 38 -1.49 -7.68 -9.29
N ASP A 39 -2.36 -7.99 -10.25
CA ASP A 39 -3.78 -7.64 -10.17
C ASP A 39 -4.56 -8.82 -9.63
N VAL A 40 -5.23 -8.62 -8.49
CA VAL A 40 -6.01 -9.64 -7.80
C VAL A 40 -7.48 -9.33 -8.00
N GLU A 41 -8.15 -10.17 -8.78
CA GLU A 41 -9.59 -10.08 -8.96
C GLU A 41 -10.32 -10.28 -7.62
N LEU A 42 -11.41 -9.54 -7.40
CA LEU A 42 -12.14 -9.58 -6.14
C LEU A 42 -12.66 -10.99 -5.79
N ARG A 43 -13.01 -11.80 -6.80
CA ARG A 43 -13.41 -13.21 -6.59
C ARG A 43 -12.27 -14.11 -6.06
N GLN A 44 -11.01 -13.72 -6.24
CA GLN A 44 -9.83 -14.45 -5.74
C GLN A 44 -9.24 -13.80 -4.48
N LEU A 45 -9.79 -12.67 -4.02
CA LEU A 45 -9.18 -11.87 -2.97
C LEU A 45 -8.94 -12.65 -1.67
N HIS A 46 -9.96 -13.37 -1.18
CA HIS A 46 -9.83 -14.20 0.03
C HIS A 46 -8.75 -15.26 -0.13
N ARG A 47 -8.78 -16.00 -1.24
CA ARG A 47 -7.77 -17.03 -1.55
C ARG A 47 -6.35 -16.46 -1.62
N GLN A 48 -6.18 -15.27 -2.19
CA GLN A 48 -4.88 -14.63 -2.29
C GLN A 48 -4.35 -14.21 -0.91
N LEU A 49 -5.22 -13.69 -0.04
CA LEU A 49 -4.84 -13.32 1.33
C LEU A 49 -4.53 -14.57 2.17
N GLU A 50 -5.31 -15.64 2.04
CA GLU A 50 -5.02 -16.92 2.69
C GLU A 50 -3.69 -17.51 2.23
N TYR A 51 -3.36 -17.41 0.93
CA TYR A 51 -2.05 -17.81 0.42
C TYR A 51 -0.94 -16.98 1.08
N TYR A 52 -1.09 -15.66 1.16
CA TYR A 52 -0.11 -14.80 1.83
C TYR A 52 0.01 -15.10 3.32
N ASP A 53 -1.09 -15.42 3.99
CA ASP A 53 -1.07 -15.77 5.40
C ASP A 53 -0.32 -17.09 5.66
N ASN A 54 -0.67 -18.13 4.91
CA ASN A 54 -0.09 -19.46 5.10
C ASN A 54 1.40 -19.52 4.71
N ASP A 55 1.79 -18.86 3.62
CA ASP A 55 3.14 -18.99 3.07
C ASP A 55 4.09 -17.91 3.61
N TYR A 56 3.57 -16.76 4.04
CA TYR A 56 4.38 -15.60 4.44
C TYR A 56 3.98 -14.98 5.78
N GLY A 57 3.01 -15.50 6.54
CA GLY A 57 2.64 -14.96 7.86
C GLY A 57 2.08 -13.54 7.80
N LEU A 58 0.96 -13.36 7.11
CA LEU A 58 0.38 -12.06 6.79
C LEU A 58 -0.16 -11.34 8.03
N THR A 59 0.38 -10.16 8.32
CA THR A 59 -0.14 -9.24 9.33
C THR A 59 -0.74 -8.00 8.67
N LEU A 60 -2.08 -7.92 8.66
CA LEU A 60 -2.80 -6.78 8.08
C LEU A 60 -2.76 -5.50 8.94
N ASN A 61 -2.65 -5.63 10.25
CA ASN A 61 -2.60 -4.51 11.19
C ASN A 61 -1.37 -4.60 12.09
N PRO A 62 -0.16 -4.36 11.53
CA PRO A 62 1.07 -4.36 12.32
C PRO A 62 1.12 -3.19 13.31
N ASP A 63 2.04 -3.24 14.26
CA ASP A 63 2.15 -2.27 15.38
C ASP A 63 2.27 -0.79 14.95
N PHE A 64 2.89 -0.52 13.80
CA PHE A 64 3.02 0.82 13.21
C PHE A 64 1.78 1.29 12.44
N GLN A 65 0.82 0.41 12.13
CA GLN A 65 -0.37 0.77 11.37
C GLN A 65 -1.44 1.39 12.28
N ARG A 66 -2.26 2.30 11.74
CA ARG A 66 -3.53 2.67 12.39
C ARG A 66 -4.54 1.55 12.19
N GLY A 67 -5.31 1.25 13.24
CA GLY A 67 -6.42 0.29 13.14
C GLY A 67 -7.51 0.72 12.15
N HIS A 68 -8.65 0.03 12.15
CA HIS A 68 -9.79 0.37 11.30
C HIS A 68 -10.42 1.70 11.74
N VAL A 69 -10.15 2.77 11.00
CA VAL A 69 -10.60 4.14 11.32
C VAL A 69 -11.59 4.70 10.31
N TRP A 70 -11.80 4.02 9.17
CA TRP A 70 -12.89 4.39 8.26
C TRP A 70 -14.24 4.06 8.89
N SER A 71 -15.11 5.07 8.96
CA SER A 71 -16.52 4.87 9.29
C SER A 71 -17.22 4.06 8.20
N ARG A 72 -18.40 3.51 8.51
CA ARG A 72 -19.18 2.76 7.53
C ARG A 72 -19.56 3.64 6.32
N GLU A 73 -19.85 4.91 6.55
CA GLU A 73 -20.14 5.88 5.49
C GLU A 73 -18.95 6.06 4.55
N GLN A 74 -17.72 6.08 5.09
CA GLN A 74 -16.50 6.18 4.27
C GLN A 74 -16.27 4.90 3.45
N GLN A 75 -16.52 3.73 4.04
CA GLN A 75 -16.46 2.46 3.30
C GLN A 75 -17.48 2.43 2.16
N ILE A 76 -18.73 2.82 2.42
CA ILE A 76 -19.80 2.91 1.42
C ILE A 76 -19.40 3.87 0.30
N ALA A 77 -18.97 5.09 0.64
CA ALA A 77 -18.59 6.09 -0.35
C ALA A 77 -17.44 5.61 -1.26
N PHE A 78 -16.47 4.88 -0.72
CA PHE A 78 -15.39 4.28 -1.50
C PHE A 78 -15.91 3.23 -2.50
N ILE A 79 -16.74 2.28 -2.05
CA ILE A 79 -17.31 1.24 -2.93
C ILE A 79 -18.21 1.87 -4.01
N GLU A 80 -19.06 2.82 -3.65
CA GLU A 80 -19.90 3.55 -4.60
C GLU A 80 -19.07 4.25 -5.67
N SER A 81 -18.01 4.97 -5.27
CA SER A 81 -17.10 5.65 -6.20
C SER A 81 -16.43 4.66 -7.15
N TRP A 82 -16.09 3.47 -6.66
CA TRP A 82 -15.47 2.44 -7.49
C TRP A 82 -16.46 1.84 -8.49
N ILE A 83 -17.69 1.56 -8.07
CA ILE A 83 -18.75 1.08 -8.98
C ILE A 83 -19.04 2.12 -10.07
N ARG A 84 -19.04 3.42 -9.71
CA ARG A 84 -19.17 4.55 -10.65
C ARG A 84 -17.98 4.69 -11.63
N GLY A 85 -16.86 4.01 -11.38
CA GLY A 85 -15.65 4.09 -12.20
C GLY A 85 -14.75 5.30 -11.89
N ALA A 86 -14.96 5.97 -10.75
CA ALA A 86 -14.19 7.16 -10.37
C ALA A 86 -12.89 6.85 -9.60
N VAL A 87 -12.67 5.59 -9.20
CA VAL A 87 -11.51 5.18 -8.40
C VAL A 87 -10.34 4.82 -9.32
N GLY A 88 -9.31 5.65 -9.32
CA GLY A 88 -8.05 5.42 -10.04
C GLY A 88 -7.23 4.26 -9.48
N GLU A 89 -6.20 3.84 -10.21
CA GLU A 89 -5.36 2.69 -9.84
C GLU A 89 -4.72 2.81 -8.45
N GLN A 90 -4.16 3.97 -8.11
CA GLN A 90 -3.52 4.19 -6.80
C GLN A 90 -4.48 3.96 -5.63
N ALA A 91 -5.75 4.35 -5.78
CA ALA A 91 -6.79 4.11 -4.78
C ALA A 91 -7.31 2.66 -4.78
N ARG A 92 -6.82 1.80 -5.68
CA ARG A 92 -7.05 0.34 -5.71
C ARG A 92 -5.78 -0.44 -5.40
N THR A 93 -4.67 0.24 -5.11
CA THR A 93 -3.42 -0.39 -4.71
C THR A 93 -3.42 -0.67 -3.21
N ILE A 94 -3.07 -1.90 -2.86
CA ILE A 94 -2.75 -2.34 -1.50
C ILE A 94 -1.28 -2.68 -1.48
N THR A 95 -0.55 -2.09 -0.53
CA THR A 95 0.90 -2.22 -0.47
C THR A 95 1.29 -3.10 0.71
N PHE A 96 2.15 -4.07 0.43
CA PHE A 96 2.72 -4.98 1.41
C PHE A 96 4.24 -4.88 1.43
N ASN A 97 4.85 -5.33 2.53
CA ASN A 97 6.27 -5.64 2.60
C ASN A 97 6.44 -7.09 3.04
N CYS A 98 7.36 -7.82 2.44
CA CYS A 98 7.75 -9.16 2.85
C CYS A 98 9.20 -9.39 2.42
N PRO A 99 10.17 -9.50 3.35
CA PRO A 99 11.59 -9.46 3.03
C PRO A 99 12.08 -10.63 2.16
N ASP A 100 11.37 -11.75 2.20
CA ASP A 100 11.71 -13.03 1.56
C ASP A 100 10.66 -13.50 0.54
N PHE A 101 9.82 -12.58 0.06
CA PHE A 101 8.74 -12.90 -0.86
C PHE A 101 9.25 -13.54 -2.16
N ALA A 102 8.54 -14.56 -2.66
CA ALA A 102 8.82 -15.21 -3.95
C ALA A 102 10.29 -15.66 -4.15
N GLY A 103 10.96 -16.06 -3.07
CA GLY A 103 12.34 -16.55 -3.12
C GLY A 103 13.40 -15.44 -3.14
N HIS A 104 13.04 -14.21 -2.76
CA HIS A 104 14.04 -13.20 -2.42
C HIS A 104 14.82 -13.62 -1.18
N ASP A 105 16.14 -13.48 -1.23
CA ASP A 105 16.99 -13.83 -0.10
C ASP A 105 16.80 -12.82 1.03
N LYS A 106 16.37 -13.31 2.19
CA LYS A 106 16.39 -12.52 3.42
C LYS A 106 17.84 -12.19 3.78
N ALA A 107 18.15 -10.91 3.94
CA ALA A 107 19.49 -10.49 4.34
C ALA A 107 19.83 -11.05 5.73
N ALA A 108 21.10 -11.42 5.94
CA ALA A 108 21.55 -12.01 7.21
C ALA A 108 21.32 -11.10 8.43
N ASP A 109 21.29 -9.78 8.19
CA ASP A 109 21.06 -8.75 9.20
C ASP A 109 19.62 -8.20 9.17
N SER A 110 18.71 -8.78 8.39
CA SER A 110 17.31 -8.36 8.31
C SER A 110 16.61 -8.45 9.66
N ASP A 111 15.88 -7.40 10.05
CA ASP A 111 15.11 -7.32 11.31
C ASP A 111 13.58 -7.36 11.08
N LEU A 112 13.19 -7.68 9.84
CA LEU A 112 11.80 -7.86 9.43
C LEU A 112 11.53 -9.34 9.15
N ASP A 113 10.29 -9.76 9.41
CA ASP A 113 9.81 -11.11 9.19
C ASP A 113 8.38 -11.09 8.68
N GLY A 114 8.07 -12.06 7.81
CA GLY A 114 6.76 -12.25 7.22
C GLY A 114 6.24 -11.08 6.39
N MET A 115 4.99 -11.21 5.96
CA MET A 115 4.31 -10.21 5.15
C MET A 115 3.51 -9.24 6.02
N VAL A 116 3.67 -7.94 5.81
CA VAL A 116 2.93 -6.90 6.53
C VAL A 116 2.23 -5.94 5.57
N CYS A 117 1.02 -5.49 5.91
CA CYS A 117 0.32 -4.45 5.16
C CYS A 117 0.87 -3.06 5.51
N LEU A 118 1.48 -2.40 4.53
CA LEU A 118 2.03 -1.05 4.65
C LEU A 118 0.97 0.04 4.45
N ASP A 119 0.14 -0.13 3.43
CA ASP A 119 -0.90 0.83 3.05
C ASP A 119 -2.11 0.12 2.42
N GLY A 120 -3.28 0.74 2.54
CA GLY A 120 -4.52 0.24 1.95
C GLY A 120 -5.41 -0.54 2.90
N LEU A 121 -5.08 -0.68 4.18
CA LEU A 121 -5.87 -1.44 5.16
C LEU A 121 -7.36 -1.06 5.14
N GLN A 122 -7.69 0.24 5.14
CA GLN A 122 -9.09 0.69 5.16
C GLN A 122 -9.84 0.33 3.87
N ARG A 123 -9.17 0.45 2.72
CA ARG A 123 -9.72 0.10 1.40
C ARG A 123 -9.93 -1.40 1.28
N LEU A 124 -8.94 -2.19 1.68
CA LEU A 124 -9.03 -3.65 1.71
C LEU A 124 -10.17 -4.09 2.63
N THR A 125 -10.28 -3.49 3.82
CA THR A 125 -11.36 -3.78 4.78
C THR A 125 -12.73 -3.47 4.17
N ALA A 126 -12.91 -2.29 3.56
CA ALA A 126 -14.16 -1.92 2.92
C ALA A 126 -14.58 -2.92 1.83
N VAL A 127 -13.61 -3.39 1.03
CA VAL A 127 -13.85 -4.38 -0.03
C VAL A 127 -14.22 -5.75 0.56
N LEU A 128 -13.48 -6.24 1.56
CA LEU A 128 -13.77 -7.51 2.22
C LEU A 128 -15.13 -7.48 2.92
N ASP A 129 -15.44 -6.39 3.62
CA ASP A 129 -16.72 -6.18 4.29
C ASP A 129 -17.89 -6.15 3.30
N PHE A 130 -17.71 -5.49 2.15
CA PHE A 130 -18.73 -5.47 1.10
C PHE A 130 -18.94 -6.85 0.47
N ILE A 131 -17.86 -7.54 0.09
CA ILE A 131 -17.92 -8.93 -0.45
C ILE A 131 -18.58 -9.86 0.56
N GLY A 132 -18.27 -9.69 1.85
CA GLY A 132 -18.84 -10.46 2.95
C GLY A 132 -20.28 -10.07 3.32
N GLY A 133 -20.91 -9.15 2.60
CA GLY A 133 -22.31 -8.75 2.81
C GLY A 133 -22.55 -7.95 4.10
N LYS A 134 -21.51 -7.29 4.65
CA LYS A 134 -21.64 -6.51 5.89
C LYS A 134 -22.33 -5.16 5.69
N PHE A 135 -22.49 -4.69 4.44
CA PHE A 135 -23.27 -3.52 4.07
C PHE A 135 -23.70 -3.54 2.62
N SER A 136 -24.69 -2.69 2.33
CA SER A 136 -25.18 -2.36 0.99
C SER A 136 -24.74 -0.96 0.58
N VAL A 137 -24.80 -0.68 -0.72
CA VAL A 137 -24.48 0.63 -1.32
C VAL A 137 -25.67 1.16 -2.13
N PHE A 138 -25.68 2.46 -2.45
CA PHE A 138 -26.74 3.11 -3.23
C PHE A 138 -28.16 2.94 -2.65
N ALA A 139 -28.29 2.96 -1.32
CA ALA A 139 -29.59 2.99 -0.67
C ALA A 139 -30.39 4.23 -1.12
N ASN A 140 -31.65 4.03 -1.46
CA ASN A 140 -32.57 5.10 -1.84
C ASN A 140 -33.89 4.95 -1.08
N PRO A 141 -34.16 5.78 -0.05
CA PRO A 141 -35.35 5.65 0.78
C PRO A 141 -36.66 5.95 0.03
N ASP A 142 -36.59 6.63 -1.12
CA ASP A 142 -37.77 7.00 -1.92
C ASP A 142 -38.19 5.89 -2.89
N VAL A 143 -37.40 4.82 -3.01
CA VAL A 143 -37.64 3.69 -3.92
C VAL A 143 -37.69 2.41 -3.09
N GLU A 144 -38.88 1.82 -2.93
CA GLU A 144 -39.12 0.68 -2.02
C GLU A 144 -38.16 -0.50 -2.24
N GLU A 145 -37.84 -0.83 -3.50
CA GLU A 145 -36.89 -1.91 -3.85
C GLU A 145 -35.42 -1.58 -3.56
N LEU A 146 -35.08 -0.29 -3.38
CA LEU A 146 -33.71 0.20 -3.11
C LEU A 146 -33.55 0.77 -1.70
N LYS A 147 -34.57 0.72 -0.85
CA LYS A 147 -34.55 1.33 0.49
C LYS A 147 -33.39 0.85 1.35
N ASP A 148 -33.04 -0.43 1.20
CA ASP A 148 -31.96 -1.10 1.94
C ASP A 148 -30.65 -1.18 1.12
N GLY A 149 -30.62 -0.59 -0.08
CA GLY A 149 -29.49 -0.57 -0.99
C GLY A 149 -29.20 -1.90 -1.68
N LEU A 150 -28.05 -1.94 -2.36
CA LEU A 150 -27.57 -3.05 -3.17
C LEU A 150 -26.35 -3.69 -2.49
N ASP A 151 -26.49 -4.96 -2.11
CA ASP A 151 -25.35 -5.74 -1.61
C ASP A 151 -24.44 -6.24 -2.75
N TYR A 152 -23.35 -6.93 -2.40
CA TYR A 152 -22.41 -7.47 -3.38
C TYR A 152 -23.07 -8.43 -4.38
N GLN A 153 -24.01 -9.27 -3.93
CA GLN A 153 -24.63 -10.29 -4.78
C GLN A 153 -25.60 -9.69 -5.79
N TYR A 154 -26.23 -8.56 -5.45
CA TYR A 154 -27.14 -7.84 -6.34
C TYR A 154 -26.48 -7.44 -7.67
N PHE A 155 -25.17 -7.20 -7.67
CA PHE A 155 -24.42 -6.83 -8.87
C PHE A 155 -24.07 -8.01 -9.78
N ASN A 156 -24.29 -9.26 -9.34
CA ASN A 156 -23.96 -10.44 -10.14
C ASN A 156 -24.72 -10.45 -11.47
N TYR A 157 -24.01 -10.81 -12.55
CA TYR A 157 -24.55 -10.86 -13.91
C TYR A 157 -25.03 -9.51 -14.47
N THR A 158 -24.70 -8.39 -13.83
CA THR A 158 -24.95 -7.03 -14.33
C THR A 158 -23.69 -6.43 -14.97
N ALA A 159 -23.86 -5.35 -15.74
CA ALA A 159 -22.73 -4.56 -16.25
C ALA A 159 -21.89 -3.88 -15.14
N TYR A 160 -22.42 -3.84 -13.91
CA TYR A 160 -21.79 -3.24 -12.74
C TYR A 160 -21.14 -4.29 -11.82
N SER A 161 -21.06 -5.55 -12.27
CA SER A 161 -20.45 -6.64 -11.50
C SER A 161 -19.06 -6.27 -10.97
N MET A 162 -18.86 -6.54 -9.69
CA MET A 162 -17.59 -6.34 -9.00
C MET A 162 -16.65 -7.54 -9.11
N THR A 163 -17.14 -8.70 -9.60
CA THR A 163 -16.38 -9.97 -9.59
C THR A 163 -15.06 -9.93 -10.37
N THR A 164 -15.02 -9.18 -11.47
CA THR A 164 -13.85 -9.04 -12.36
C THR A 164 -13.06 -7.76 -12.11
N LYS A 165 -13.52 -6.89 -11.19
CA LYS A 165 -12.69 -5.76 -10.73
C LYS A 165 -11.52 -6.31 -9.92
N HIS A 166 -10.42 -5.55 -9.90
CA HIS A 166 -9.18 -5.98 -9.25
C HIS A 166 -8.63 -4.90 -8.32
N LEU A 167 -8.04 -5.37 -7.21
CA LEU A 167 -7.08 -4.62 -6.43
C LEU A 167 -5.68 -4.89 -7.00
N ARG A 168 -4.84 -3.86 -7.03
CA ARG A 168 -3.41 -4.00 -7.35
C ARG A 168 -2.69 -4.33 -6.06
N PHE A 169 -2.06 -5.49 -5.95
CA PHE A 169 -1.19 -5.80 -4.82
C PHE A 169 0.24 -5.47 -5.21
N GLN A 170 0.89 -4.65 -4.40
CA GLN A 170 2.27 -4.21 -4.61
C GLN A 170 3.12 -4.64 -3.42
N ILE A 171 4.27 -5.25 -3.68
CA ILE A 171 5.09 -5.87 -2.64
C ILE A 171 6.50 -5.29 -2.69
N TYR A 172 6.96 -4.87 -1.52
CA TYR A 172 8.34 -4.46 -1.23
C TYR A 172 9.07 -5.55 -0.45
N TYR A 173 10.40 -5.53 -0.53
CA TYR A 173 11.29 -6.48 0.15
C TYR A 173 12.26 -5.76 1.08
N MET A 174 11.78 -4.73 1.78
CA MET A 174 12.59 -4.01 2.75
C MET A 174 13.01 -4.98 3.85
N GLN A 175 14.30 -4.94 4.17
CA GLN A 175 14.94 -5.82 5.15
C GLN A 175 15.02 -5.18 6.53
N LYS A 176 14.88 -3.85 6.61
CA LYS A 176 15.00 -3.07 7.84
C LYS A 176 13.69 -2.40 8.20
N LYS A 177 13.26 -2.52 9.45
CA LYS A 177 12.06 -1.86 9.98
C LYS A 177 12.19 -0.35 9.88
N ALA A 178 13.39 0.21 10.06
CA ALA A 178 13.63 1.64 9.88
C ALA A 178 13.26 2.14 8.46
N ASP A 179 13.69 1.42 7.41
CA ASP A 179 13.38 1.76 6.02
C ASP A 179 11.87 1.64 5.73
N LEU A 180 11.24 0.63 6.33
CA LEU A 180 9.79 0.43 6.26
C LEU A 180 9.03 1.60 6.89
N LEU A 181 9.45 2.07 8.07
CA LEU A 181 8.82 3.22 8.72
C LEU A 181 9.08 4.52 7.95
N ASP A 182 10.26 4.67 7.33
CA ASP A 182 10.55 5.79 6.43
C ASP A 182 9.61 5.81 5.24
N TYR A 183 9.38 4.65 4.62
CA TYR A 183 8.36 4.51 3.58
C TYR A 183 6.98 4.91 4.09
N TYR A 184 6.57 4.37 5.25
CA TYR A 184 5.26 4.65 5.83
C TYR A 184 5.03 6.15 6.03
N LEU A 185 6.03 6.85 6.60
CA LEU A 185 5.98 8.30 6.82
C LEU A 185 5.92 9.09 5.53
N ALA A 186 6.73 8.72 4.54
CA ALA A 186 6.77 9.41 3.25
C ALA A 186 5.46 9.24 2.47
N PHE A 187 4.89 8.03 2.50
CA PHE A 187 3.66 7.72 1.76
C PHE A 187 2.41 8.30 2.45
N ASN A 188 2.26 8.09 3.76
CA ASN A 188 1.06 8.49 4.50
C ASN A 188 1.14 9.92 5.07
N GLY A 189 2.31 10.56 5.03
CA GLY A 189 2.49 11.97 5.36
C GLY A 189 2.34 12.93 4.17
N GLY A 190 2.32 12.40 2.93
CA GLY A 190 2.12 13.17 1.71
C GLY A 190 0.64 13.31 1.32
N GLY A 191 0.27 14.42 0.68
CA GLY A 191 -1.08 14.60 0.13
C GLY A 191 -2.14 14.88 1.19
N THR A 192 -3.08 13.95 1.41
CA THR A 192 -4.04 13.99 2.54
C THR A 192 -3.49 13.13 3.66
N PRO A 193 -2.72 13.71 4.59
CA PRO A 193 -1.94 12.93 5.52
C PRO A 193 -2.82 12.21 6.55
N HIS A 194 -2.26 11.14 7.11
CA HIS A 194 -2.72 10.60 8.38
C HIS A 194 -2.63 11.66 9.50
N SER A 195 -3.21 11.39 10.67
CA SER A 195 -3.24 12.39 11.75
C SER A 195 -1.83 12.72 12.25
N GLN A 196 -1.64 13.92 12.80
CA GLN A 196 -0.31 14.33 13.27
C GLN A 196 0.16 13.51 14.48
N GLU A 197 -0.78 13.08 15.33
CA GLU A 197 -0.50 12.20 16.46
C GLU A 197 0.07 10.86 15.98
N GLU A 198 -0.55 10.30 14.94
CA GLU A 198 -0.11 9.05 14.33
C GLU A 198 1.28 9.19 13.71
N LEU A 199 1.51 10.22 12.89
CA LEU A 199 2.82 10.46 12.29
C LEU A 199 3.91 10.72 13.34
N THR A 200 3.58 11.37 14.45
CA THR A 200 4.52 11.61 15.56
C THR A 200 4.91 10.31 16.26
N ARG A 201 3.93 9.43 16.54
CA ARG A 201 4.20 8.10 17.10
C ARG A 201 5.15 7.28 16.23
N ILE A 202 4.97 7.32 14.91
CA ILE A 202 5.83 6.57 13.98
C ILE A 202 7.24 7.16 13.91
N ARG A 203 7.39 8.49 13.97
CA ARG A 203 8.71 9.13 14.07
C ARG A 203 9.47 8.68 15.33
N GLN A 204 8.80 8.63 16.48
CA GLN A 204 9.40 8.15 17.73
C GLN A 204 9.85 6.70 17.63
N MET A 205 8.99 5.81 17.11
CA MET A 205 9.34 4.40 16.87
C MET A 205 10.58 4.25 15.97
N ARG A 206 10.69 5.09 14.92
CA ARG A 206 11.86 5.09 14.03
C ARG A 206 13.14 5.59 14.73
N GLU A 207 13.04 6.63 15.54
CA GLU A 207 14.19 7.20 16.28
C GLU A 207 14.75 6.21 17.32
N GLU A 208 13.89 5.45 17.99
CA GLU A 208 14.30 4.40 18.93
C GLU A 208 15.13 3.30 18.23
N LEU A 209 14.67 2.85 17.06
CA LEU A 209 15.37 1.83 16.26
C LEU A 209 16.75 2.32 15.79
N THR A 210 16.84 3.56 15.33
CA THR A 210 18.12 4.11 14.85
C THR A 210 19.08 4.42 15.99
N SER A 211 18.60 4.88 17.14
CA SER A 211 19.44 5.18 18.31
C SER A 211 20.04 3.93 18.95
N GLN A 212 19.32 2.81 18.95
CA GLN A 212 19.83 1.52 19.44
C GLN A 212 20.96 0.96 18.57
N ALA A 213 20.98 1.28 17.27
CA ALA A 213 22.05 0.88 16.36
C ALA A 213 23.40 1.61 16.60
N TYR A 214 23.42 2.68 17.42
CA TYR A 214 24.63 3.43 17.79
C TYR A 214 25.21 3.07 19.16
N LEU A 215 24.60 2.10 19.88
CA LEU A 215 25.03 1.67 21.21
C LEU A 215 25.84 0.36 21.22
N TYR A 216 26.18 -0.18 20.04
CA TYR A 216 27.06 -1.33 19.83
C TYR A 216 28.11 -1.02 18.76
#